data_AF-A0AAI9ZSA4-F1
#
_entry.id   AF-A0AAI9ZSA4-F1
#
_cell.length_a   1.000
_cell.length_b   1.000
_cell.length_c   1.000
_cell.angle_alpha   90.00
_cell.angle_beta   90.00
_cell.angle_gamma   90.00
#
_symmetry.space_group_name_H-M   'P 1'
#
loop_
_entity.id
_entity.type
_entity.pdbx_description
1 polymer ?
#
loop_
_entity_poly.entity_id
_entity_poly.type
_entity_poly.pdbx_seq_one_letter_code
_entity_poly.pdbx_strand_id
1 'polypeptide(L)'
;MQDVDFIINIDSAPHGIKQRLLSLPNSPFIQQAQFFYYKQGTTLVQVDITPGWQSPYMPTAATEIRRIPHGYVPYISPTDLIVFINSCGLRAQVNKKRVDALDAVTLLELETRNGPLTLNSAQRAVVEQCIADVVTHGPKNDQWWKQRLGLR
;
A
#
# COMPACT_ATOMS: atom_id res chain seq x y z
N MET A 1 -0.80 -1.55 -16.98
CA MET A 1 -2.16 -1.70 -16.43
C MET A 1 -2.24 -0.72 -15.27
N GLN A 2 -3.34 0.03 -15.14
CA GLN A 2 -3.53 0.95 -14.02
C GLN A 2 -4.29 0.22 -12.92
N ASP A 3 -3.81 0.31 -11.71
CA ASP A 3 -4.36 -0.28 -10.50
C ASP A 3 -4.45 0.76 -9.39
N VAL A 4 -5.41 0.57 -8.49
CA VAL A 4 -5.57 1.34 -7.26
C VAL A 4 -5.78 0.35 -6.12
N ASP A 5 -4.91 0.45 -5.12
CA ASP A 5 -4.97 -0.35 -3.90
C ASP A 5 -5.72 0.40 -2.79
N PHE A 6 -6.66 -0.29 -2.15
CA PHE A 6 -7.36 0.18 -0.97
C PHE A 6 -7.09 -0.75 0.21
N ILE A 7 -6.90 -0.18 1.39
CA ILE A 7 -6.97 -0.92 2.65
C ILE A 7 -8.30 -0.59 3.30
N ILE A 8 -9.11 -1.60 3.61
CA ILE A 8 -10.45 -1.40 4.14
C ILE A 8 -10.67 -2.25 5.40
N ASN A 9 -11.07 -1.59 6.49
CA ASN A 9 -11.44 -2.24 7.75
C ASN A 9 -12.96 -2.44 7.85
N ILE A 10 -13.52 -3.20 6.91
CA ILE A 10 -14.91 -3.67 6.94
C ILE A 10 -14.85 -5.19 6.98
N ASP A 11 -15.54 -5.82 7.93
CA ASP A 11 -15.46 -7.27 8.16
C ASP A 11 -15.82 -8.10 6.92
N SER A 12 -16.70 -7.58 6.07
CA SER A 12 -17.10 -8.24 4.82
C SER A 12 -16.11 -8.03 3.66
N ALA A 13 -15.02 -7.29 3.83
CA ALA A 13 -14.02 -7.06 2.80
C ALA A 13 -13.19 -8.33 2.50
N PRO A 14 -12.80 -8.56 1.22
CA PRO A 14 -13.14 -7.74 0.06
C PRO A 14 -14.49 -8.13 -0.56
N HIS A 15 -15.01 -9.33 -0.27
CA HIS A 15 -16.09 -9.95 -1.03
C HIS A 15 -17.43 -9.18 -0.93
N GLY A 16 -17.89 -8.87 0.29
CA GLY A 16 -19.14 -8.16 0.50
C GLY A 16 -19.13 -6.73 -0.07
N ILE A 17 -17.96 -6.08 -0.08
CA ILE A 17 -17.80 -4.76 -0.74
C ILE A 17 -17.93 -4.91 -2.25
N LYS A 18 -17.19 -5.86 -2.86
CA LYS A 18 -17.26 -6.12 -4.31
C LYS A 18 -18.70 -6.44 -4.75
N GLN A 19 -19.39 -7.33 -4.03
CA GLN A 19 -20.79 -7.65 -4.30
C GLN A 19 -21.71 -6.43 -4.22
N ARG A 20 -21.57 -5.60 -3.17
CA ARG A 20 -22.36 -4.37 -3.05
C ARG A 20 -22.11 -3.42 -4.21
N LEU A 21 -20.86 -3.18 -4.56
CA LEU A 21 -20.50 -2.31 -5.69
C LEU A 21 -21.04 -2.85 -7.02
N LEU A 22 -20.98 -4.16 -7.27
CA LEU A 22 -21.55 -4.77 -8.49
C LEU A 22 -23.09 -4.68 -8.53
N SER A 23 -23.75 -4.71 -7.38
CA SER A 23 -25.22 -4.66 -7.28
C SER A 23 -25.83 -3.27 -7.46
N LEU A 24 -25.01 -2.20 -7.52
CA LEU A 24 -25.52 -0.84 -7.73
C LEU A 24 -26.15 -0.69 -9.12
N PRO A 25 -27.28 0.02 -9.26
CA PRO A 25 -27.84 0.35 -10.56
C PRO A 25 -26.83 1.10 -11.42
N ASN A 26 -26.65 0.68 -12.68
CA ASN A 26 -25.65 1.22 -13.60
C ASN A 26 -24.23 1.25 -13.01
N SER A 27 -23.87 0.21 -12.24
CA SER A 27 -22.55 0.14 -11.61
C SER A 27 -21.43 0.24 -12.67
N PRO A 28 -20.45 1.15 -12.48
CA PRO A 28 -19.25 1.19 -13.29
C PRO A 28 -18.27 0.06 -12.93
N PHE A 29 -18.56 -0.72 -11.89
CA PHE A 29 -17.70 -1.82 -11.47
C PHE A 29 -18.04 -3.11 -12.23
N ILE A 30 -17.00 -3.84 -12.61
CA ILE A 30 -17.12 -5.14 -13.26
C ILE A 30 -16.16 -6.14 -12.61
N GLN A 31 -16.51 -7.43 -12.69
CA GLN A 31 -15.63 -8.51 -12.27
C GLN A 31 -15.34 -9.42 -13.48
N GLN A 32 -14.06 -9.69 -13.72
CA GLN A 32 -13.60 -10.62 -14.76
C GLN A 32 -12.62 -11.60 -14.14
N ALA A 33 -13.01 -12.87 -14.09
CA ALA A 33 -12.28 -13.91 -13.34
C ALA A 33 -11.98 -13.45 -11.90
N GLN A 34 -10.70 -13.50 -11.47
CA GLN A 34 -10.29 -13.04 -10.14
C GLN A 34 -10.17 -11.51 -9.99
N PHE A 35 -10.23 -10.74 -11.09
CA PHE A 35 -9.96 -9.31 -11.07
C PHE A 35 -11.23 -8.49 -10.95
N PHE A 36 -11.14 -7.39 -10.19
CA PHE A 36 -12.20 -6.43 -9.98
C PHE A 36 -11.79 -5.09 -10.57
N TYR A 37 -12.62 -4.51 -11.42
CA TYR A 37 -12.28 -3.31 -12.17
C TYR A 37 -13.31 -2.21 -11.98
N TYR A 38 -12.85 -0.97 -12.03
CA TYR A 38 -13.66 0.21 -12.30
C TYR A 38 -13.55 0.56 -13.79
N LYS A 39 -14.70 0.73 -14.47
CA LYS A 39 -14.78 1.06 -15.89
C LYS A 39 -15.09 2.54 -16.08
N GLN A 40 -14.19 3.23 -16.78
CA GLN A 40 -14.39 4.61 -17.23
C GLN A 40 -14.29 4.67 -18.76
N GLY A 41 -15.44 4.69 -19.45
CA GLY A 41 -15.46 4.58 -20.91
C GLY A 41 -14.89 3.24 -21.40
N THR A 42 -13.80 3.29 -22.15
CA THR A 42 -13.06 2.10 -22.62
C THR A 42 -11.93 1.68 -21.67
N THR A 43 -11.62 2.49 -20.65
CA THR A 43 -10.53 2.25 -19.72
C THR A 43 -10.99 1.37 -18.56
N LEU A 44 -10.19 0.38 -18.22
CA LEU A 44 -10.35 -0.46 -17.03
C LEU A 44 -9.22 -0.17 -16.05
N VAL A 45 -9.58 0.19 -14.83
CA VAL A 45 -8.66 0.37 -13.70
C VAL A 45 -8.89 -0.78 -12.74
N GLN A 46 -7.85 -1.55 -12.43
CA GLN A 46 -7.97 -2.61 -11.43
C GLN A 46 -8.12 -2.01 -10.04
N VAL A 47 -9.03 -2.56 -9.25
CA VAL A 47 -9.30 -2.14 -7.88
C VAL A 47 -8.98 -3.30 -6.95
N ASP A 48 -7.87 -3.18 -6.26
CA ASP A 48 -7.43 -4.15 -5.26
C ASP A 48 -7.86 -3.66 -3.87
N ILE A 49 -8.44 -4.58 -3.10
CA ILE A 49 -8.99 -4.30 -1.77
C ILE A 49 -8.34 -5.27 -0.80
N THR A 50 -7.45 -4.73 0.03
CA THR A 50 -6.79 -5.42 1.13
C THR A 50 -7.63 -5.28 2.39
N PRO A 51 -8.18 -6.36 2.94
CA PRO A 51 -8.87 -6.31 4.23
C PRO A 51 -7.93 -5.90 5.36
N GLY A 52 -8.46 -5.20 6.37
CA GLY A 52 -7.68 -4.74 7.52
C GLY A 52 -6.90 -5.85 8.23
N TRP A 53 -7.45 -7.07 8.28
CA TRP A 53 -6.79 -8.24 8.90
C TRP A 53 -5.63 -8.82 8.07
N GLN A 54 -5.55 -8.51 6.78
CA GLN A 54 -4.39 -8.83 5.93
C GLN A 54 -3.36 -7.70 5.90
N SER A 55 -3.76 -6.50 6.35
CA SER A 55 -2.87 -5.35 6.42
C SER A 55 -1.93 -5.50 7.63
N PRO A 56 -0.63 -5.19 7.50
CA PRO A 56 0.31 -5.28 8.63
C PRO A 56 -0.10 -4.37 9.80
N TYR A 57 -0.74 -3.24 9.49
CA TYR A 57 -1.40 -2.33 10.43
C TYR A 57 -2.36 -1.42 9.64
N MET A 58 -3.14 -0.61 10.33
CA MET A 58 -3.91 0.47 9.69
C MET A 58 -3.16 1.81 9.76
N PRO A 59 -2.89 2.48 8.62
CA PRO A 59 -2.29 3.81 8.61
C PRO A 59 -3.12 4.82 9.40
N THR A 60 -2.47 5.80 10.03
CA THR A 60 -3.18 6.88 10.76
C THR A 60 -4.01 7.76 9.83
N ALA A 61 -3.66 7.81 8.54
CA ALA A 61 -4.44 8.49 7.50
C ALA A 61 -5.74 7.75 7.11
N ALA A 62 -5.93 6.51 7.57
CA ALA A 62 -7.16 5.77 7.30
C ALA A 62 -8.37 6.55 7.85
N THR A 63 -9.30 6.86 6.96
CA THR A 63 -10.44 7.73 7.27
C THR A 63 -11.74 6.96 7.13
N GLU A 64 -12.65 7.16 8.07
CA GLU A 64 -13.99 6.57 8.02
C GLU A 64 -14.74 7.07 6.78
N ILE A 65 -15.27 6.16 5.95
CA ILE A 65 -15.88 6.49 4.65
C ILE A 65 -16.92 7.60 4.75
N ARG A 66 -17.81 7.58 5.75
CA ARG A 66 -18.86 8.59 5.93
C ARG A 66 -18.33 10.00 6.25
N ARG A 67 -17.06 10.13 6.62
CA ARG A 67 -16.40 11.41 6.96
C ARG A 67 -15.56 11.95 5.82
N ILE A 68 -15.37 11.18 4.74
CA ILE A 68 -14.61 11.63 3.56
C ILE A 68 -15.48 12.63 2.80
N PRO A 69 -15.06 13.90 2.64
CA PRO A 69 -15.83 14.87 1.88
C PRO A 69 -15.90 14.49 0.41
N HIS A 70 -16.97 14.89 -0.27
CA HIS A 70 -17.12 14.62 -1.69
C HIS A 70 -15.97 15.26 -2.50
N GLY A 71 -15.38 14.48 -3.42
CA GLY A 71 -14.23 14.91 -4.21
C GLY A 71 -12.87 14.72 -3.53
N TYR A 72 -12.82 14.16 -2.32
CA TYR A 72 -11.58 13.87 -1.60
C TYR A 72 -11.34 12.37 -1.50
N VAL A 73 -10.06 11.99 -1.53
CA VAL A 73 -9.61 10.62 -1.32
C VAL A 73 -8.49 10.65 -0.27
N PRO A 74 -8.60 9.92 0.84
CA PRO A 74 -7.52 9.82 1.81
C PRO A 74 -6.38 9.01 1.19
N TYR A 75 -5.18 9.59 1.17
CA TYR A 75 -3.98 8.93 0.69
C TYR A 75 -3.15 8.43 1.88
N ILE A 76 -2.48 7.30 1.67
CA ILE A 76 -1.46 6.80 2.59
C ILE A 76 -0.32 7.83 2.71
N SER A 77 0.24 8.01 3.91
CA SER A 77 1.37 8.92 4.09
C SER A 77 2.63 8.37 3.41
N PRO A 78 3.61 9.21 3.01
CA PRO A 78 4.89 8.73 2.47
C PRO A 78 5.60 7.74 3.41
N THR A 79 5.60 8.01 4.72
CA THR A 79 6.17 7.11 5.74
C THR A 79 5.47 5.76 5.75
N ASP A 80 4.15 5.73 5.79
CA ASP A 80 3.40 4.47 5.76
C ASP A 80 3.65 3.76 4.42
N LEU A 81 3.69 4.49 3.30
CA LEU A 81 3.98 3.91 1.99
C LEU A 81 5.37 3.22 1.96
N ILE A 82 6.40 3.82 2.54
CA ILE A 82 7.73 3.18 2.68
C ILE A 82 7.62 1.88 3.48
N VAL A 83 6.87 1.87 4.58
CA VAL A 83 6.67 0.68 5.41
C VAL A 83 5.94 -0.42 4.62
N PHE A 84 4.89 -0.08 3.88
CA PHE A 84 4.14 -1.02 3.05
C PHE A 84 4.93 -1.55 1.86
N ILE A 85 5.76 -0.71 1.23
CA ILE A 85 6.68 -1.16 0.18
C ILE A 85 7.71 -2.13 0.77
N ASN A 86 8.20 -1.89 1.98
CA ASN A 86 9.06 -2.85 2.67
C ASN A 86 8.34 -4.19 2.92
N SER A 87 7.05 -4.18 3.24
CA SER A 87 6.23 -5.39 3.38
C SER A 87 5.95 -6.15 2.07
N CYS A 88 6.33 -5.61 0.89
CA CYS A 88 6.10 -6.24 -0.41
C CYS A 88 6.99 -7.46 -0.71
N GLY A 89 7.75 -7.97 0.26
CA GLY A 89 8.45 -9.25 0.21
C GLY A 89 7.61 -10.44 -0.28
N LEU A 90 6.28 -10.31 -0.20
CA LEU A 90 5.27 -11.27 -0.66
C LEU A 90 5.03 -11.30 -2.18
N ARG A 91 5.59 -10.40 -2.99
CA ARG A 91 5.41 -10.44 -4.46
C ARG A 91 6.23 -11.58 -5.09
N ALA A 92 5.58 -12.44 -5.87
CA ALA A 92 6.24 -13.59 -6.50
C ALA A 92 7.29 -13.22 -7.58
N GLN A 93 7.25 -12.01 -8.14
CA GLN A 93 8.07 -11.61 -9.28
C GLN A 93 9.27 -10.76 -8.86
N VAL A 94 10.49 -11.26 -9.09
CA VAL A 94 11.76 -10.59 -8.74
C VAL A 94 11.88 -9.20 -9.35
N ASN A 95 11.43 -9.00 -10.59
CA ASN A 95 11.49 -7.70 -11.26
C ASN A 95 10.65 -6.65 -10.52
N LYS A 96 9.47 -7.03 -10.03
CA LYS A 96 8.62 -6.13 -9.24
C LYS A 96 9.26 -5.79 -7.90
N LYS A 97 9.87 -6.77 -7.23
CA LYS A 97 10.63 -6.53 -5.98
C LYS A 97 11.76 -5.51 -6.16
N ARG A 98 12.47 -5.52 -7.30
CA ARG A 98 13.53 -4.54 -7.60
C ARG A 98 12.99 -3.13 -7.82
N VAL A 99 11.87 -3.00 -8.54
CA VAL A 99 11.20 -1.71 -8.76
C VAL A 99 10.70 -1.16 -7.43
N ASP A 100 9.98 -1.98 -6.66
CA ASP A 100 9.48 -1.63 -5.33
C ASP A 100 10.64 -1.17 -4.42
N ALA A 101 11.78 -1.89 -4.42
CA ALA A 101 12.95 -1.50 -3.65
C ALA A 101 13.57 -0.16 -4.10
N LEU A 102 13.61 0.12 -5.40
CA LEU A 102 14.11 1.39 -5.93
C LEU A 102 13.18 2.56 -5.58
N ASP A 103 11.87 2.35 -5.69
CA ASP A 103 10.86 3.34 -5.32
C ASP A 103 10.93 3.66 -3.82
N ALA A 104 11.09 2.63 -2.98
CA ALA A 104 11.27 2.80 -1.54
C ALA A 104 12.56 3.58 -1.21
N VAL A 105 13.68 3.30 -1.89
CA VAL A 105 14.92 4.08 -1.73
C VAL A 105 14.69 5.53 -2.10
N THR A 106 14.08 5.79 -3.25
CA THR A 106 13.85 7.15 -3.77
C THR A 106 12.95 7.94 -2.81
N LEU A 107 11.87 7.33 -2.34
CA LEU A 107 10.94 7.95 -1.41
C LEU A 107 11.59 8.17 -0.04
N LEU A 108 12.32 7.20 0.48
CA LEU A 108 13.03 7.35 1.75
C LEU A 108 14.11 8.44 1.67
N GLU A 109 14.84 8.56 0.56
CA GLU A 109 15.80 9.64 0.34
C GLU A 109 15.14 11.03 0.37
N LEU A 110 13.94 11.15 -0.21
CA LEU A 110 13.14 12.37 -0.19
C LEU A 110 12.68 12.72 1.22
N GLU A 111 12.09 11.76 1.94
CA GLU A 111 11.52 11.99 3.27
C GLU A 111 12.59 12.24 4.33
N THR A 112 13.80 11.72 4.14
CA THR A 112 14.90 11.84 5.12
C THR A 112 15.94 12.90 4.79
N ARG A 113 15.61 13.86 3.91
CA ARG A 113 16.49 15.01 3.59
C ARG A 113 16.88 15.82 4.82
N ASN A 114 15.99 15.92 5.80
CA ASN A 114 16.15 16.73 7.00
C ASN A 114 16.46 15.91 8.27
N GLY A 115 16.65 14.59 8.12
CA GLY A 115 16.91 13.68 9.23
C GLY A 115 16.20 12.33 9.06
N PRO A 116 16.50 11.35 9.93
CA PRO A 116 15.85 10.04 9.90
C PRO A 116 14.33 10.11 10.13
N LEU A 117 13.61 9.09 9.66
CA LEU A 117 12.20 8.92 9.96
C LEU A 117 11.97 8.63 11.45
N THR A 118 10.83 9.09 11.94
CA THR A 118 10.31 8.71 13.27
C THR A 118 9.19 7.69 13.08
N LEU A 119 9.52 6.41 13.24
CA LEU A 119 8.55 5.31 13.15
C LEU A 119 7.86 5.09 14.49
N ASN A 120 6.54 4.90 14.47
CA ASN A 120 5.81 4.39 15.63
C ASN A 120 6.09 2.89 15.86
N SER A 121 5.58 2.32 16.95
CA SER A 121 5.82 0.92 17.32
C SER A 121 5.35 -0.08 16.27
N ALA A 122 4.18 0.13 15.67
CA ALA A 122 3.62 -0.75 14.63
C ALA A 122 4.46 -0.69 13.34
N GLN A 123 4.79 0.52 12.87
CA GLN A 123 5.63 0.73 11.70
C GLN A 123 7.01 0.10 11.89
N ARG A 124 7.63 0.30 13.06
CA ARG A 124 8.94 -0.27 13.39
C ARG A 124 8.93 -1.79 13.33
N ALA A 125 7.95 -2.43 13.98
CA ALA A 125 7.84 -3.89 14.01
C ALA A 125 7.73 -4.49 12.59
N VAL A 126 7.00 -3.83 11.69
CA VAL A 126 6.84 -4.27 10.30
C VAL A 126 8.13 -4.09 9.52
N VAL A 127 8.79 -2.93 9.65
CA VAL A 127 10.06 -2.66 8.95
C VAL A 127 11.14 -3.64 9.39
N GLU A 128 11.27 -3.92 10.69
CA GLU A 128 12.27 -4.85 11.21
C GLU A 128 12.10 -6.27 10.66
N GLN A 129 10.86 -6.70 10.38
CA GLN A 129 10.58 -8.00 9.79
C GLN A 129 10.88 -8.07 8.28
N CYS A 130 10.80 -6.94 7.57
CA CYS A 130 10.82 -6.94 6.10
C CYS A 130 12.04 -6.26 5.47
N ILE A 131 12.87 -5.55 6.24
CA ILE A 131 14.04 -4.81 5.74
C ILE A 131 15.01 -5.68 4.93
N ALA A 132 15.18 -6.95 5.31
CA ALA A 132 16.08 -7.88 4.64
C ALA A 132 15.70 -8.13 3.17
N ASP A 133 14.41 -8.18 2.86
CA ASP A 133 13.92 -8.41 1.50
C ASP A 133 14.24 -7.22 0.59
N VAL A 134 14.07 -6.00 1.10
CA VAL A 134 14.35 -4.78 0.33
C VAL A 134 15.85 -4.56 0.17
N VAL A 135 16.67 -4.90 1.18
CA VAL A 135 18.13 -4.91 1.06
C VAL A 135 18.60 -5.91 0.00
N THR A 136 17.96 -7.08 -0.08
CA THR A 136 18.32 -8.13 -1.04
C THR A 136 18.06 -7.72 -2.49
N HIS A 137 17.03 -6.92 -2.73
CA HIS A 137 16.59 -6.55 -4.07
C HIS A 137 16.90 -5.11 -4.47
N GLY A 138 17.31 -4.27 -3.52
CA GLY A 138 17.58 -2.86 -3.70
C GLY A 138 19.07 -2.50 -3.81
N PRO A 139 19.38 -1.25 -4.18
CA PRO A 139 20.75 -0.78 -4.37
C PRO A 139 21.47 -0.36 -3.08
N LYS A 140 20.79 -0.35 -1.93
CA LYS A 140 21.31 0.15 -0.65
C LYS A 140 21.45 -0.98 0.36
N ASN A 141 22.48 -0.89 1.21
CA ASN A 141 22.75 -1.89 2.24
C ASN A 141 21.89 -1.69 3.50
N ASP A 142 21.90 -2.68 4.39
CA ASP A 142 21.17 -2.69 5.66
C ASP A 142 21.48 -1.48 6.55
N GLN A 143 22.77 -1.10 6.65
CA GLN A 143 23.19 0.05 7.45
C GLN A 143 22.55 1.36 6.98
N TRP A 144 22.50 1.58 5.66
CA TRP A 144 21.88 2.76 5.07
C TRP A 144 20.38 2.84 5.40
N TRP A 145 19.68 1.70 5.31
CA TRP A 145 18.27 1.61 5.66
C TRP A 145 18.03 1.90 7.13
N LYS A 146 18.76 1.23 8.03
CA LYS A 146 18.62 1.43 9.49
C LYS A 146 18.84 2.88 9.90
N GLN A 147 19.89 3.52 9.38
CA GLN A 147 20.20 4.92 9.67
C GLN A 147 19.06 5.87 9.26
N ARG A 148 18.50 5.69 8.06
CA ARG A 148 17.41 6.55 7.56
C ARG A 148 16.05 6.25 8.18
N LEU A 149 15.81 5.01 8.57
CA LEU A 149 14.58 4.58 9.25
C LEU A 149 14.58 4.85 10.75
N GLY A 150 15.69 5.37 11.32
CA GLY A 150 15.81 5.60 12.77
C GLY A 150 15.81 4.29 13.58
N LEU A 151 16.36 3.22 12.98
CA LEU A 151 16.60 1.93 13.64
C LEU A 151 18.01 1.95 14.21
N ARG A 152 18.17 1.52 15.47
CA ARG A 152 19.46 1.45 16.16
C ARG A 152 20.03 0.05 16.08
#